data_AF-A0A7C5P1D5-F1
#
_entry.id   AF-A0A7C5P1D5-F1
#
_cell.length_a   1.000
_cell.length_b   1.000
_cell.length_c   1.000
_cell.angle_alpha   90.00
_cell.angle_beta   90.00
_cell.angle_gamma   90.00
#
_symmetry.space_group_name_H-M   'P 1'
#
loop_
_entity.id
_entity.type
_entity.pdbx_description
1 polymer ?
#
loop_
_entity_poly.entity_id
_entity_poly.type
_entity_poly.pdbx_seq_one_letter_code
_entity_poly.pdbx_strand_id
1 'polypeptide(L)'
;MKFWVLASLILISMSFADDDPRKVLIVYNTAFPDRNGDGVGDSQEAAEYYATKRGVPATNIIGLPLHNSTYFSNWRQFYEQLVVPVRAKIDSLGERNIFYILLSYGIPERVNTPASPHSMRGVDNVLCLPSMLDSAGTVFPTYWYYNVAYFESSPTRGSDRGHFTGN
;
A
#
# COMPACT_ATOMS: atom_id res chain seq x y z
N MET A 1 -17.92 60.42 -4.29
CA MET A 1 -17.73 59.03 -4.74
C MET A 1 -16.92 58.29 -3.68
N LYS A 2 -17.48 57.27 -3.02
CA LYS A 2 -16.79 56.46 -1.99
C LYS A 2 -16.42 55.12 -2.62
N PHE A 3 -15.12 54.86 -2.79
CA PHE A 3 -14.61 53.55 -3.21
C PHE A 3 -14.39 52.69 -1.98
N TRP A 4 -15.09 51.55 -1.91
CA TRP A 4 -14.82 50.51 -0.91
C TRP A 4 -13.81 49.53 -1.50
N VAL A 5 -12.65 49.40 -0.86
CA VAL A 5 -11.66 48.38 -1.19
C VAL A 5 -12.03 47.12 -0.42
N LEU A 6 -12.50 46.07 -1.12
CA LEU A 6 -12.61 44.74 -0.55
C LEU A 6 -11.21 44.11 -0.55
N ALA A 7 -10.61 43.97 0.63
CA ALA A 7 -9.44 43.15 0.82
C ALA A 7 -9.88 41.67 0.89
N SER A 8 -9.56 40.89 -0.13
CA SER A 8 -9.80 39.44 -0.15
C SER A 8 -8.67 38.77 0.63
N LEU A 9 -8.98 38.21 1.80
CA LEU A 9 -8.04 37.38 2.57
C LEU A 9 -7.95 36.00 1.89
N ILE A 10 -6.85 35.76 1.18
CA ILE A 10 -6.51 34.41 0.71
C ILE A 10 -5.97 33.65 1.91
N LEU A 11 -6.83 32.82 2.52
CA LEU A 11 -6.42 31.80 3.48
C LEU A 11 -5.63 30.73 2.72
N ILE A 12 -4.30 30.87 2.71
CA ILE A 12 -3.41 29.80 2.26
C ILE A 12 -3.44 28.74 3.38
N SER A 13 -4.23 27.68 3.19
CA SER A 13 -4.13 26.50 4.04
C SER A 13 -2.76 25.86 3.81
N MET A 14 -1.83 26.05 4.74
CA MET A 14 -0.62 25.21 4.79
C MET A 14 -1.07 23.80 5.20
N SER A 15 -1.28 22.93 4.21
CA SER A 15 -1.35 21.50 4.47
C SER A 15 0.08 21.01 4.67
N PHE A 16 0.44 20.66 5.91
CA PHE A 16 1.72 20.03 6.25
C PHE A 16 1.69 18.50 6.06
N ALA A 17 0.61 17.96 5.48
CA ALA A 17 0.56 16.59 5.01
C ALA A 17 0.86 16.59 3.51
N ASP A 18 1.77 15.70 3.08
CA ASP A 18 1.95 15.36 1.67
C ASP A 18 0.67 14.65 1.19
N ASP A 19 -0.33 15.43 0.79
CA ASP A 19 -1.66 14.97 0.43
C ASP A 19 -1.80 14.57 -1.04
N ASP A 20 -0.68 14.54 -1.78
CA ASP A 20 -0.69 14.28 -3.22
C ASP A 20 -1.18 12.85 -3.50
N PRO A 21 -2.39 12.69 -4.05
CA PRO A 21 -2.97 11.37 -4.27
C PRO A 21 -2.23 10.57 -5.35
N ARG A 22 -1.35 11.22 -6.13
CA ARG A 22 -0.43 10.55 -7.07
C ARG A 22 0.60 9.66 -6.36
N LYS A 23 0.77 9.84 -5.05
CA LYS A 23 1.70 9.03 -4.23
C LYS A 23 1.09 7.77 -3.66
N VAL A 24 -0.18 7.52 -3.93
CA VAL A 24 -0.90 6.32 -3.47
C VAL A 24 -0.96 5.30 -4.61
N LEU A 25 -0.57 4.05 -4.32
CA LEU A 25 -0.86 2.87 -5.12
C LEU A 25 -1.98 2.07 -4.44
N ILE A 26 -3.07 1.82 -5.15
CA ILE A 26 -4.19 1.01 -4.67
C ILE A 26 -4.07 -0.40 -5.23
N VAL A 27 -4.15 -1.41 -4.36
CA VAL A 27 -4.16 -2.83 -4.72
C VAL A 27 -5.53 -3.40 -4.39
N TYR A 28 -6.17 -4.04 -5.36
CA TYR A 28 -7.45 -4.74 -5.15
C TYR A 28 -7.39 -6.20 -5.58
N ASN A 29 -8.32 -7.00 -5.07
CA ASN A 29 -8.41 -8.42 -5.34
C ASN A 29 -9.43 -8.69 -6.46
N THR A 30 -8.97 -9.08 -7.64
CA THR A 30 -9.85 -9.39 -8.78
C THR A 30 -10.60 -10.72 -8.62
N ALA A 31 -10.19 -11.57 -7.66
CA ALA A 31 -10.84 -12.83 -7.36
C ALA A 31 -11.84 -12.71 -6.19
N PHE A 32 -11.99 -11.52 -5.61
CA PHE A 32 -12.96 -11.31 -4.54
C PHE A 32 -14.40 -11.32 -5.11
N PRO A 33 -15.36 -11.96 -4.43
CA PRO A 33 -16.72 -12.08 -4.97
C PRO A 33 -17.38 -10.71 -5.23
N ASP A 34 -18.16 -10.66 -6.30
CA ASP A 34 -19.24 -9.69 -6.49
C ASP A 34 -20.46 -10.21 -5.69
N ARG A 35 -20.73 -9.59 -4.53
CA ARG A 35 -21.84 -10.00 -3.65
C ARG A 35 -23.14 -9.29 -3.98
N ASN A 36 -23.06 -8.13 -4.63
CA ASN A 36 -24.22 -7.31 -4.95
C ASN A 36 -24.83 -7.70 -6.33
N GLY A 37 -24.06 -8.44 -7.15
CA GLY A 37 -24.45 -8.98 -8.45
C GLY A 37 -24.47 -7.96 -9.58
N ASP A 38 -23.73 -6.85 -9.47
CA ASP A 38 -23.74 -5.76 -10.46
C ASP A 38 -22.73 -5.93 -11.61
N GLY A 39 -21.91 -6.99 -11.56
CA GLY A 39 -20.93 -7.32 -12.57
C GLY A 39 -19.53 -6.76 -12.29
N VAL A 40 -19.33 -6.06 -11.17
CA VAL A 40 -18.04 -5.58 -10.68
C VAL A 40 -17.75 -6.21 -9.31
N GLY A 41 -16.52 -6.70 -9.11
CA GLY A 41 -16.17 -7.31 -7.82
C GLY A 41 -16.11 -6.28 -6.69
N ASP A 42 -16.64 -6.60 -5.50
CA ASP A 42 -16.73 -5.66 -4.36
C ASP A 42 -15.37 -5.02 -3.99
N SER A 43 -14.27 -5.76 -4.16
CA SER A 43 -12.91 -5.26 -3.90
C SER A 43 -12.50 -4.15 -4.88
N GLN A 44 -12.89 -4.31 -6.15
CA GLN A 44 -12.67 -3.34 -7.21
C GLN A 44 -13.52 -2.09 -6.98
N GLU A 45 -14.80 -2.26 -6.65
CA GLU A 45 -15.67 -1.13 -6.30
C GLU A 45 -15.10 -0.29 -5.16
N ALA A 46 -14.62 -0.94 -4.09
CA ALA A 46 -14.02 -0.25 -2.95
C ALA A 46 -12.74 0.52 -3.35
N ALA A 47 -11.92 -0.05 -4.23
CA ALA A 47 -10.70 0.59 -4.74
C ALA A 47 -11.02 1.80 -5.63
N GLU A 48 -11.95 1.65 -6.57
CA GLU A 48 -12.39 2.72 -7.47
C GLU A 48 -13.11 3.84 -6.73
N TYR A 49 -13.90 3.49 -5.71
CA TYR A 49 -14.53 4.46 -4.82
C TYR A 49 -13.48 5.29 -4.08
N TYR A 50 -12.49 4.63 -3.45
CA TYR A 50 -11.40 5.34 -2.76
C TYR A 50 -10.64 6.25 -3.72
N ALA A 51 -10.28 5.71 -4.90
CA ALA A 51 -9.55 6.46 -5.92
C ALA A 51 -10.31 7.72 -6.34
N THR A 52 -11.60 7.60 -6.63
CA THR A 52 -12.47 8.71 -7.00
C THR A 52 -12.59 9.74 -5.88
N LYS A 53 -12.76 9.29 -4.63
CA LYS A 53 -12.91 10.19 -3.47
C LYS A 53 -11.64 10.93 -3.11
N ARG A 54 -10.46 10.35 -3.36
CA ARG A 54 -9.17 10.93 -3.00
C ARG A 54 -8.42 11.54 -4.18
N GLY A 55 -8.91 11.36 -5.41
CA GLY A 55 -8.24 11.85 -6.62
C GLY A 55 -7.01 11.02 -7.00
N VAL A 56 -6.96 9.73 -6.61
CA VAL A 56 -5.87 8.82 -7.00
C VAL A 56 -6.00 8.51 -8.50
N PRO A 57 -4.94 8.70 -9.31
CA PRO A 57 -5.00 8.40 -10.74
C PRO A 57 -5.35 6.93 -11.00
N ALA A 58 -6.15 6.65 -12.03
CA ALA A 58 -6.48 5.27 -12.43
C ALA A 58 -5.22 4.45 -12.78
N THR A 59 -4.15 5.10 -13.24
CA THR A 59 -2.84 4.48 -13.48
C THR A 59 -2.21 3.90 -12.21
N ASN A 60 -2.61 4.38 -11.03
CA ASN A 60 -2.12 3.95 -9.73
C ASN A 60 -3.01 2.90 -9.07
N ILE A 61 -3.81 2.18 -9.85
CA ILE A 61 -4.63 1.06 -9.38
C ILE A 61 -4.08 -0.22 -10.03
N ILE A 62 -3.98 -1.28 -9.25
CA ILE A 62 -3.63 -2.62 -9.74
C ILE A 62 -4.56 -3.67 -9.14
N GLY A 63 -5.11 -4.52 -10.01
CA GLY A 63 -5.89 -5.69 -9.64
C GLY A 63 -5.02 -6.94 -9.64
N LEU A 64 -5.13 -7.76 -8.60
CA LEU A 64 -4.40 -9.01 -8.44
C LEU A 64 -5.36 -10.18 -8.18
N PRO A 65 -5.14 -11.35 -8.80
CA PRO A 65 -6.01 -12.52 -8.61
C PRO A 65 -5.66 -13.28 -7.32
N LEU A 66 -6.22 -12.85 -6.18
CA LEU A 66 -5.91 -13.40 -4.86
C LEU A 66 -7.06 -14.29 -4.34
N HIS A 67 -7.00 -15.60 -4.59
CA HIS A 67 -8.13 -16.49 -4.33
C HIS A 67 -8.53 -16.70 -2.85
N ASN A 68 -7.68 -16.36 -1.87
CA ASN A 68 -7.99 -16.50 -0.44
C ASN A 68 -7.84 -15.15 0.26
N SER A 69 -8.95 -14.50 0.59
CA SER A 69 -8.96 -13.16 1.24
C SER A 69 -8.58 -13.16 2.72
N THR A 70 -8.35 -14.31 3.34
CA THR A 70 -8.01 -14.38 4.77
C THR A 70 -6.51 -14.45 4.98
N TYR A 71 -5.81 -15.30 4.21
CA TYR A 71 -4.37 -15.46 4.35
C TYR A 71 -3.70 -16.04 3.10
N PHE A 72 -2.43 -15.73 2.93
CA PHE A 72 -1.52 -16.47 2.06
C PHE A 72 -1.03 -17.75 2.75
N SER A 73 -1.21 -18.89 2.10
CA SER A 73 -0.93 -20.21 2.68
C SER A 73 0.55 -20.41 2.98
N ASN A 74 1.43 -19.80 2.19
CA ASN A 74 2.87 -19.82 2.40
C ASN A 74 3.52 -18.52 1.89
N TRP A 75 4.75 -18.29 2.33
CA TRP A 75 5.53 -17.10 2.00
C TRP A 75 5.79 -16.92 0.51
N ARG A 76 6.06 -18.02 -0.21
CA ARG A 76 6.30 -17.99 -1.66
C ARG A 76 5.07 -17.48 -2.41
N GLN A 77 3.89 -17.91 -2.01
CA GLN A 77 2.63 -17.45 -2.59
C GLN A 77 2.45 -15.94 -2.39
N PHE A 78 2.66 -15.44 -1.17
CA PHE A 78 2.62 -13.99 -0.88
C PHE A 78 3.63 -13.22 -1.74
N TYR A 79 4.86 -13.72 -1.83
CA TYR A 79 5.91 -13.10 -2.61
C TYR A 79 5.54 -13.00 -4.10
N GLU A 80 5.16 -14.11 -4.71
CA GLU A 80 4.89 -14.19 -6.14
C GLU A 80 3.59 -13.49 -6.55
N GLN A 81 2.54 -13.57 -5.72
CA GLN A 81 1.21 -13.07 -6.06
C GLN A 81 0.98 -11.61 -5.66
N LEU A 82 1.73 -11.08 -4.67
CA LEU A 82 1.54 -9.72 -4.17
C LEU A 82 2.81 -8.89 -4.27
N VAL A 83 3.92 -9.33 -3.70
CA VAL A 83 5.15 -8.50 -3.63
C VAL A 83 5.71 -8.20 -5.02
N VAL A 84 5.93 -9.23 -5.85
CA VAL A 84 6.47 -9.07 -7.21
C VAL A 84 5.62 -8.12 -8.07
N PRO A 85 4.30 -8.30 -8.21
CA PRO A 85 3.50 -7.40 -9.05
C PRO A 85 3.38 -5.99 -8.46
N VAL A 86 3.36 -5.83 -7.13
CA VAL A 86 3.39 -4.51 -6.48
C VAL A 86 4.69 -3.78 -6.76
N ARG A 87 5.85 -4.45 -6.64
CA ARG A 87 7.15 -3.87 -7.00
C ARG A 87 7.18 -3.45 -8.46
N ALA A 88 6.81 -4.36 -9.38
CA ALA A 88 6.78 -4.06 -10.81
C ALA A 88 5.87 -2.85 -11.13
N LYS A 89 4.74 -2.70 -10.41
CA LYS A 89 3.85 -1.56 -10.55
C LYS A 89 4.49 -0.27 -10.04
N ILE A 90 5.13 -0.29 -8.87
CA ILE A 90 5.87 0.85 -8.33
C ILE A 90 6.98 1.29 -9.30
N ASP A 91 7.76 0.34 -9.82
CA ASP A 91 8.84 0.60 -10.78
C ASP A 91 8.30 1.26 -12.06
N SER A 92 7.16 0.75 -12.58
CA SER A 92 6.51 1.31 -13.77
C SER A 92 5.97 2.74 -13.57
N LEU A 93 5.62 3.11 -12.33
CA LEU A 93 5.16 4.44 -11.97
C LEU A 93 6.32 5.37 -11.57
N GLY A 94 7.52 4.81 -11.39
CA GLY A 94 8.69 5.46 -10.83
C GLY A 94 8.71 5.31 -9.30
N GLU A 95 9.75 4.67 -8.78
CA GLU A 95 9.90 4.35 -7.34
C GLU A 95 9.80 5.58 -6.40
N ARG A 96 10.16 6.76 -6.90
CA ARG A 96 10.09 8.03 -6.14
C ARG A 96 8.72 8.70 -6.19
N ASN A 97 7.77 8.13 -6.92
CA ASN A 97 6.43 8.69 -7.09
C ASN A 97 5.39 8.02 -6.19
N ILE A 98 5.67 6.88 -5.56
CA ILE A 98 4.72 6.12 -4.75
C ILE A 98 5.24 5.95 -3.32
N PHE A 99 4.52 6.51 -2.35
CA PHE A 99 4.88 6.51 -0.91
C PHE A 99 3.91 5.69 -0.06
N TYR A 100 2.71 5.42 -0.58
CA TYR A 100 1.67 4.71 0.14
C TYR A 100 1.13 3.55 -0.69
N ILE A 101 0.97 2.40 -0.06
CA ILE A 101 0.24 1.27 -0.62
C ILE A 101 -1.06 1.13 0.15
N LEU A 102 -2.19 1.25 -0.54
CA LEU A 102 -3.50 0.98 0.02
C LEU A 102 -3.94 -0.42 -0.41
N LEU A 103 -4.14 -1.30 0.57
CA LEU A 103 -4.72 -2.61 0.37
C LEU A 103 -6.25 -2.49 0.47
N SER A 104 -6.94 -2.68 -0.65
CA SER A 104 -8.41 -2.62 -0.71
C SER A 104 -9.05 -3.79 0.03
N TYR A 105 -10.36 -3.70 0.24
CA TYR A 105 -11.16 -4.79 0.80
C TYR A 105 -10.93 -6.10 0.06
N GLY A 106 -10.83 -7.23 0.77
CA GLY A 106 -10.66 -8.55 0.15
C GLY A 106 -9.22 -8.95 -0.17
N ILE A 107 -8.22 -8.08 0.07
CA ILE A 107 -6.80 -8.48 0.09
C ILE A 107 -6.55 -9.41 1.29
N PRO A 108 -5.73 -10.47 1.15
CA PRO A 108 -5.42 -11.36 2.27
C PRO A 108 -4.80 -10.60 3.44
N GLU A 109 -5.32 -10.82 4.64
CA GLU A 109 -4.88 -10.07 5.83
C GLU A 109 -3.57 -10.58 6.41
N ARG A 110 -3.28 -11.88 6.24
CA ARG A 110 -2.16 -12.55 6.93
C ARG A 110 -1.30 -13.37 5.99
N VAL A 111 -0.03 -13.55 6.33
CA VAL A 111 0.90 -14.46 5.65
C VAL A 111 1.64 -15.34 6.65
N ASN A 112 1.77 -16.63 6.35
CA ASN A 112 2.66 -17.53 7.07
C ASN A 112 4.11 -17.24 6.71
N THR A 113 4.92 -16.78 7.68
CA THR A 113 6.36 -16.57 7.44
C THR A 113 7.13 -17.89 7.53
N PRO A 114 8.34 -17.98 6.92
CA PRO A 114 9.12 -19.21 6.90
C PRO A 114 9.60 -19.73 8.26
N ALA A 115 9.56 -18.92 9.34
CA ALA A 115 10.35 -19.21 10.54
C ALA A 115 9.62 -19.93 11.70
N SER A 116 8.29 -20.07 11.71
CA SER A 116 7.55 -20.83 12.78
C SER A 116 6.04 -21.00 12.50
N PRO A 117 5.36 -22.04 13.02
CA PRO A 117 3.89 -22.17 12.96
C PRO A 117 3.11 -21.05 13.69
N HIS A 118 3.74 -20.27 14.57
CA HIS A 118 3.13 -19.10 15.25
C HIS A 118 3.48 -17.77 14.57
N SER A 119 3.94 -17.83 13.32
CA SER A 119 4.57 -16.70 12.65
C SER A 119 3.68 -15.98 11.63
N MET A 120 2.36 -16.13 11.72
CA MET A 120 1.47 -15.30 10.90
C MET A 120 1.76 -13.82 11.15
N ARG A 121 1.88 -13.04 10.08
CA ARG A 121 2.06 -11.59 10.13
C ARG A 121 0.99 -10.91 9.29
N GLY A 122 0.64 -9.69 9.70
CA GLY A 122 -0.19 -8.82 8.88
C GLY A 122 0.49 -8.57 7.54
N VAL A 123 -0.25 -8.69 6.44
CA VAL A 123 0.28 -8.44 5.09
C VAL A 123 0.73 -6.98 4.95
N ASP A 124 0.01 -6.04 5.55
CA ASP A 124 0.37 -4.63 5.67
C ASP A 124 1.73 -4.42 6.36
N ASN A 125 1.97 -5.15 7.45
CA ASN A 125 3.21 -5.10 8.20
C ASN A 125 4.41 -5.61 7.38
N VAL A 126 4.21 -6.72 6.67
CA VAL A 126 5.27 -7.34 5.85
C VAL A 126 5.54 -6.54 4.57
N LEU A 127 4.51 -5.99 3.95
CA LEU A 127 4.59 -5.23 2.70
C LEU A 127 5.05 -3.77 2.91
N CYS A 128 5.37 -3.36 4.14
CA CYS A 128 5.79 -1.99 4.42
C CYS A 128 7.06 -1.57 3.66
N LEU A 129 7.97 -2.51 3.39
CA LEU A 129 9.18 -2.29 2.58
C LEU A 129 9.32 -3.40 1.53
N PRO A 130 8.55 -3.36 0.43
CA PRO A 130 8.53 -4.42 -0.57
C PRO A 130 9.87 -4.61 -1.26
N SER A 131 10.73 -3.59 -1.33
CA SER A 131 12.08 -3.73 -1.91
C SER A 131 13.01 -4.63 -1.09
N MET A 132 12.85 -4.69 0.25
CA MET A 132 13.66 -5.56 1.12
C MET A 132 13.30 -7.04 0.99
N LEU A 133 12.19 -7.33 0.31
CA LEU A 133 11.76 -8.67 -0.02
C LEU A 133 12.35 -9.04 -1.38
N ASP A 134 13.59 -9.53 -1.38
CA ASP A 134 14.33 -9.86 -2.62
C ASP A 134 14.04 -11.25 -3.20
N SER A 135 13.46 -12.14 -2.40
CA SER A 135 13.12 -13.48 -2.87
C SER A 135 12.00 -14.12 -2.05
N ALA A 136 11.42 -15.18 -2.63
CA ALA A 136 10.54 -16.10 -1.90
C ALA A 136 11.26 -16.86 -0.76
N GLY A 137 12.57 -16.69 -0.57
CA GLY A 137 13.35 -17.21 0.55
C GLY A 137 13.75 -16.16 1.58
N THR A 138 13.35 -14.89 1.40
CA THR A 138 13.72 -13.81 2.31
C THR A 138 13.29 -14.14 3.74
N VAL A 139 14.25 -14.14 4.67
CA VAL A 139 14.01 -14.41 6.08
C VAL A 139 13.36 -13.18 6.71
N PHE A 140 12.05 -13.26 6.96
CA PHE A 140 11.34 -12.23 7.70
C PHE A 140 11.56 -12.43 9.22
N PRO A 141 11.97 -11.40 9.98
CA PRO A 141 12.20 -11.56 11.40
C PRO A 141 10.90 -11.94 12.14
N THR A 142 10.99 -12.90 13.06
CA THR A 142 9.79 -13.44 13.74
C THR A 142 9.74 -13.20 15.25
N TYR A 143 10.74 -12.52 15.82
CA TYR A 143 10.81 -12.27 17.26
C TYR A 143 9.89 -11.12 17.72
N TRP A 144 9.26 -11.31 18.89
CA TRP A 144 8.22 -10.46 19.48
C TRP A 144 8.64 -9.02 19.81
N TYR A 145 9.95 -8.74 19.82
CA TYR A 145 10.52 -7.47 20.30
C TYR A 145 11.03 -6.57 19.17
N TYR A 146 11.27 -7.11 17.99
CA TYR A 146 11.65 -6.31 16.84
C TYR A 146 10.37 -5.89 16.15
N ASN A 147 10.10 -4.58 16.20
CA ASN A 147 9.04 -3.96 15.43
C ASN A 147 9.41 -4.10 13.95
N VAL A 148 9.04 -5.23 13.35
CA VAL A 148 9.31 -5.61 11.96
C VAL A 148 8.67 -4.66 10.93
N ALA A 149 7.90 -3.67 11.40
CA ALA A 149 7.31 -2.63 10.57
C ALA A 149 8.35 -1.72 9.89
N TYR A 150 9.58 -1.69 10.38
CA TYR A 150 10.67 -0.94 9.77
C TYR A 150 11.90 -1.83 9.76
N PHE A 151 12.37 -2.24 8.58
CA PHE A 151 13.73 -2.78 8.41
C PHE A 151 14.82 -1.72 8.72
N GLU A 152 14.45 -0.61 9.37
CA GLU A 152 15.33 0.48 9.73
C GLU A 152 15.72 0.32 11.20
N SER A 153 16.96 -0.12 11.45
CA SER A 153 17.53 -0.24 12.79
C SER A 153 17.85 1.11 13.44
N SER A 154 17.73 2.20 12.68
CA SER A 154 18.20 3.54 13.05
C SER A 154 17.34 4.65 12.43
N PRO A 155 16.03 4.76 12.75
CA PRO A 155 15.19 5.82 12.21
C PRO A 155 15.71 7.18 12.70
N THR A 156 16.11 8.04 11.78
CA THR A 156 16.62 9.37 12.13
C THR A 156 15.47 10.36 12.20
N ARG A 157 15.51 11.32 13.14
CA ARG A 157 14.57 12.45 13.09
C ARG A 157 14.96 13.36 11.92
N GLY A 158 14.39 13.08 10.75
CA GLY A 158 14.50 13.90 9.55
C GLY A 158 15.56 13.40 8.57
N SER A 159 15.11 13.22 7.32
CA SER A 159 15.78 12.68 6.11
C SER A 159 15.54 11.21 5.77
N ASP A 160 14.82 10.46 6.62
CA ASP A 160 14.34 9.11 6.26
C ASP A 160 13.53 9.20 4.94
N ARG A 161 13.94 8.39 3.96
CA ARG A 161 13.33 8.38 2.62
C ARG A 161 11.87 7.92 2.76
N GLY A 162 10.92 8.76 2.38
CA GLY A 162 9.49 8.43 2.38
C GLY A 162 9.06 7.41 1.31
N HIS A 163 9.99 6.63 0.74
CA HIS A 163 9.72 5.70 -0.36
C HIS A 163 10.28 4.30 -0.07
N PHE A 164 9.69 3.31 -0.72
CA PHE A 164 9.82 1.87 -0.45
C PHE A 164 11.19 1.24 -0.67
N THR A 165 12.28 2.00 -0.77
CA THR A 165 13.64 1.48 -1.00
C THR A 165 14.36 1.19 0.31
N GLY A 166 14.84 -0.04 0.50
CA GLY A 166 15.98 -0.31 1.38
C GLY A 166 17.24 0.31 0.78
N ASN A 167 18.17 0.74 1.64
CA ASN A 167 19.40 1.49 1.33
C ASN A 167 20.00 1.27 -0.07
#